data_AF-A0A3D2L9G2-F1
#
_entry.id   AF-A0A3D2L9G2-F1
#
_cell.length_a   1.000
_cell.length_b   1.000
_cell.length_c   1.000
_cell.angle_alpha   90.00
_cell.angle_beta   90.00
_cell.angle_gamma   90.00
#
_symmetry.space_group_name_H-M   'P 1'
#
loop_
_entity.id
_entity.type
_entity.pdbx_description
1 polymer ?
#
loop_
_entity_poly.entity_id
_entity_poly.type
_entity_poly.pdbx_seq_one_letter_code
_entity_poly.pdbx_strand_id
1 'polypeptide(L)'
;MTAPIVRFAPSPTGRLHVGNVRTALINWLFAKGQQGKFILRIDDTDTERSTQEYEDGIRTDLTWLGLVWDDSFSQSKRFAEYDAAADKLREMGLLYPCYETADELDRKRKIALSRGRPPVYDRAALELSDEDKAKLEAEGRTPHWRFKLSGGRVEWTDLVRGDQSID
;
A
#
# COMPACT_ATOMS: atom_id res chain seq x y z
N MET A 1 -4.12 -28.73 -5.02
CA MET A 1 -3.87 -27.28 -4.89
C MET A 1 -5.16 -26.57 -5.24
N THR A 2 -5.59 -25.59 -4.44
CA THR A 2 -6.76 -24.76 -4.77
C THR A 2 -6.43 -23.87 -5.97
N ALA A 3 -7.38 -23.64 -6.86
CA ALA A 3 -7.18 -22.76 -8.01
C ALA A 3 -6.74 -21.35 -7.53
N PRO A 4 -5.70 -20.75 -8.11
CA PRO A 4 -5.14 -19.50 -7.61
C PRO A 4 -6.08 -18.32 -7.88
N ILE A 5 -6.07 -17.34 -6.98
CA ILE A 5 -6.70 -16.03 -7.19
C ILE A 5 -5.58 -15.00 -7.15
N VAL A 6 -5.37 -14.31 -8.26
CA VAL A 6 -4.33 -13.28 -8.39
C VAL A 6 -4.93 -11.98 -8.88
N ARG A 7 -4.22 -10.86 -8.69
CA ARG A 7 -4.69 -9.54 -9.10
C ARG A 7 -3.61 -8.72 -9.79
N PHE A 8 -4.02 -7.99 -10.83
CA PHE A 8 -3.29 -6.82 -11.31
C PHE A 8 -3.93 -5.57 -10.71
N ALA A 9 -3.12 -4.74 -10.04
CA ALA A 9 -3.59 -3.61 -9.24
C ALA A 9 -2.96 -2.28 -9.68
N PRO A 10 -3.33 -1.73 -10.87
CA PRO A 10 -2.79 -0.47 -11.35
C PRO A 10 -3.46 0.74 -10.68
N SER A 11 -2.68 1.79 -10.43
CA SER A 11 -3.22 3.12 -10.14
C SER A 11 -3.51 3.88 -11.44
N PRO A 12 -4.69 4.49 -11.61
CA PRO A 12 -5.07 5.19 -12.83
C PRO A 12 -4.49 6.62 -12.87
N THR A 13 -3.17 6.74 -12.72
CA THR A 13 -2.45 8.03 -12.67
C THR A 13 -1.64 8.31 -13.94
N GLY A 14 -1.85 7.51 -14.99
CA GLY A 14 -1.12 7.57 -16.24
C GLY A 14 -1.40 6.36 -17.13
N ARG A 15 -0.81 6.36 -18.33
CA ARG A 15 -0.93 5.24 -19.28
C ARG A 15 -0.20 3.99 -18.79
N LEU A 16 -0.67 2.81 -19.19
CA LEU A 16 0.06 1.57 -18.93
C LEU A 16 1.41 1.60 -19.64
N HIS A 17 2.48 1.35 -18.87
CA HIS A 17 3.81 1.11 -19.42
C HIS A 17 4.08 -0.40 -19.54
N VAL A 18 5.08 -0.76 -20.34
CA VAL A 18 5.45 -2.17 -20.62
C VAL A 18 5.70 -2.99 -19.35
N GLY A 19 6.31 -2.39 -18.32
CA GLY A 19 6.48 -3.04 -17.01
C GLY A 19 5.16 -3.45 -16.32
N ASN A 20 4.12 -2.63 -16.43
CA ASN A 20 2.79 -2.94 -15.90
C ASN A 20 2.13 -4.06 -16.71
N VAL A 21 2.22 -3.98 -18.04
CA VAL A 21 1.70 -5.02 -18.94
C VAL A 21 2.35 -6.37 -18.66
N ARG A 22 3.68 -6.40 -18.45
CA ARG A 22 4.39 -7.64 -18.08
C ARG A 22 3.83 -8.24 -16.79
N THR A 23 3.57 -7.42 -15.78
CA THR A 23 2.98 -7.88 -14.50
C THR A 23 1.57 -8.43 -14.71
N ALA A 24 0.72 -7.72 -15.47
CA ALA A 24 -0.63 -8.17 -15.80
C ALA A 24 -0.60 -9.51 -16.56
N LEU A 25 0.25 -9.63 -17.58
CA LEU A 25 0.41 -10.84 -18.39
C LEU A 25 0.83 -12.05 -17.54
N ILE A 26 1.81 -11.90 -16.65
CA ILE A 26 2.27 -13.00 -15.78
C ILE A 26 1.14 -13.46 -14.85
N ASN A 27 0.41 -12.52 -14.23
CA ASN A 27 -0.73 -12.86 -13.38
C ASN A 27 -1.82 -13.59 -14.18
N TRP A 28 -2.17 -13.06 -15.36
CA TRP A 28 -3.18 -13.66 -16.22
C TRP A 28 -2.79 -15.09 -16.64
N LEU A 29 -1.55 -15.30 -17.13
CA LEU A 29 -1.06 -16.62 -17.52
C LEU A 29 -1.03 -17.61 -16.35
N PHE A 30 -0.57 -17.16 -15.18
CA PHE A 30 -0.51 -17.99 -13.98
C PHE A 30 -1.91 -18.44 -13.54
N ALA A 31 -2.90 -17.55 -13.59
CA ALA A 31 -4.29 -17.88 -13.29
C ALA A 31 -4.88 -18.83 -14.34
N LYS A 32 -4.82 -18.47 -15.63
CA LYS A 32 -5.46 -19.26 -16.70
C LYS A 32 -4.83 -20.64 -16.86
N GLY A 33 -3.51 -20.76 -16.71
CA GLY A 33 -2.81 -22.04 -16.74
C GLY A 33 -3.22 -23.00 -15.62
N GLN A 34 -3.85 -22.50 -14.56
CA GLN A 34 -4.26 -23.28 -13.38
C GLN A 34 -5.78 -23.20 -13.12
N GLN A 35 -6.56 -22.76 -14.09
CA GLN A 35 -8.02 -22.59 -13.96
C GLN A 35 -8.41 -21.70 -12.76
N GLY A 36 -7.55 -20.73 -12.45
CA GLY A 36 -7.72 -19.74 -11.41
C GLY A 36 -8.44 -18.47 -11.88
N LYS A 37 -8.48 -17.47 -11.00
CA LYS A 37 -9.10 -16.16 -11.25
C LYS A 37 -8.05 -15.06 -11.36
N PHE A 38 -8.22 -14.20 -12.35
CA PHE A 38 -7.46 -12.98 -12.56
C PHE A 38 -8.35 -11.76 -12.27
N ILE A 39 -8.00 -10.98 -11.25
CA ILE A 39 -8.77 -9.81 -10.80
C ILE A 39 -8.09 -8.52 -11.27
N LEU A 40 -8.89 -7.56 -11.78
CA LEU A 40 -8.45 -6.19 -12.00
C LEU A 40 -8.89 -5.31 -10.83
N ARG A 41 -7.94 -4.81 -10.03
CA ARG A 41 -8.23 -3.90 -8.92
C ARG A 41 -7.73 -2.50 -9.25
N ILE A 42 -8.60 -1.52 -9.31
CA ILE A 42 -8.18 -0.14 -9.57
C ILE A 42 -7.75 0.51 -8.26
N ASP A 43 -6.46 0.85 -8.14
CA ASP A 43 -5.88 1.47 -6.94
C ASP A 43 -5.98 3.01 -7.04
N ASP A 44 -7.21 3.52 -6.99
CA ASP A 44 -7.64 4.93 -7.18
C ASP A 44 -7.80 5.73 -5.87
N THR A 45 -7.02 5.41 -4.83
CA THR A 45 -7.11 6.11 -3.53
C THR A 45 -6.52 7.51 -3.56
N ASP A 46 -5.67 7.82 -4.53
CA ASP A 46 -5.14 9.16 -4.76
C ASP A 46 -6.07 9.91 -5.72
N THR A 47 -7.06 10.61 -5.16
CA THR A 47 -8.11 11.28 -5.95
C THR A 47 -7.61 12.46 -6.76
N GLU A 48 -6.43 13.01 -6.45
CA GLU A 48 -5.85 14.13 -7.21
C GLU A 48 -5.21 13.66 -8.50
N ARG A 49 -4.55 12.51 -8.47
CA ARG A 49 -3.84 11.95 -9.64
C ARG A 49 -4.66 10.92 -10.41
N SER A 50 -5.65 10.30 -9.78
CA SER A 50 -6.49 9.25 -10.39
C SER A 50 -7.58 9.87 -11.26
N THR A 51 -7.64 9.51 -12.54
CA THR A 51 -8.68 9.99 -13.45
C THR A 51 -9.46 8.84 -14.09
N GLN A 52 -10.72 9.10 -14.40
CA GLN A 52 -11.55 8.14 -15.15
C GLN A 52 -10.95 7.82 -16.53
N GLU A 53 -10.36 8.82 -17.19
CA GLU A 53 -9.67 8.64 -18.48
C GLU A 53 -8.56 7.58 -18.40
N TYR A 54 -7.74 7.63 -17.35
CA TYR A 54 -6.68 6.65 -17.18
C TYR A 54 -7.21 5.26 -16.76
N GLU A 55 -8.29 5.20 -15.97
CA GLU A 55 -8.95 3.91 -15.68
C GLU A 55 -9.51 3.27 -16.97
N ASP A 56 -10.20 4.05 -17.80
CA ASP A 56 -10.76 3.58 -19.06
C ASP A 56 -9.66 3.14 -20.03
N GLY A 57 -8.54 3.88 -20.05
CA GLY A 57 -7.33 3.52 -20.79
C GLY A 57 -6.77 2.16 -20.35
N ILE A 58 -6.64 1.92 -19.05
CA ILE A 58 -6.19 0.63 -18.50
C ILE A 58 -7.09 -0.51 -18.98
N ARG A 59 -8.42 -0.34 -18.88
CA ARG A 59 -9.40 -1.36 -19.29
C ARG A 59 -9.34 -1.64 -20.78
N THR A 60 -9.20 -0.59 -21.58
CA THR A 60 -9.07 -0.67 -23.05
C THR A 60 -7.81 -1.43 -23.45
N ASP A 61 -6.65 -1.06 -22.89
CA ASP A 61 -5.36 -1.67 -23.20
C ASP A 61 -5.33 -3.16 -22.82
N LEU A 62 -5.83 -3.51 -21.62
CA LEU A 62 -5.89 -4.91 -21.19
C LEU A 62 -6.82 -5.75 -22.07
N THR A 63 -7.97 -5.19 -22.47
CA THR A 63 -8.92 -5.86 -23.38
C THR A 63 -8.29 -6.07 -24.75
N TRP A 64 -7.62 -5.05 -25.29
CA TRP A 64 -6.92 -5.13 -26.58
C TRP A 64 -5.83 -6.21 -26.58
N LEU A 65 -5.11 -6.36 -25.46
CA LEU A 65 -4.10 -7.41 -25.27
C LEU A 65 -4.69 -8.82 -25.03
N GLY A 66 -6.01 -8.95 -24.89
CA GLY A 66 -6.68 -10.22 -24.56
C GLY A 66 -6.55 -10.63 -23.08
N LEU A 67 -6.09 -9.72 -22.21
CA LEU A 67 -5.91 -9.95 -20.77
C LEU A 67 -7.20 -9.69 -19.99
N VAL A 68 -8.28 -10.35 -20.39
CA VAL A 68 -9.61 -10.16 -19.78
C VAL A 68 -9.62 -10.71 -18.34
N TRP A 69 -10.10 -9.90 -17.41
CA TRP A 69 -10.25 -10.23 -15.99
C TRP A 69 -11.58 -10.91 -15.68
N ASP A 70 -11.59 -11.68 -14.59
CA ASP A 70 -12.75 -12.43 -14.10
C ASP A 70 -13.61 -11.58 -13.14
N ASP A 71 -13.01 -10.58 -12.46
CA ASP A 71 -13.70 -9.66 -11.56
C ASP A 71 -12.94 -8.31 -11.48
N SER A 72 -13.63 -7.23 -11.13
CA SER A 72 -12.99 -5.93 -10.90
C SER A 72 -13.68 -5.04 -9.87
N PHE A 73 -12.89 -4.26 -9.13
CA PHE A 73 -13.37 -3.27 -8.17
C PHE A 73 -12.36 -2.14 -7.96
N SER A 74 -12.84 -1.00 -7.48
CA SER A 74 -12.03 0.20 -7.19
C SER A 74 -11.79 0.35 -5.69
N GLN A 75 -10.61 0.80 -5.30
CA GLN A 75 -10.25 1.01 -3.89
C GLN A 75 -11.04 2.17 -3.26
N SER A 76 -11.36 3.22 -4.02
CA SER A 76 -12.13 4.39 -3.57
C SER A 76 -13.52 4.03 -3.02
N LYS A 77 -14.09 2.90 -3.47
CA LYS A 77 -15.41 2.41 -3.02
C LYS A 77 -15.35 1.59 -1.72
N ARG A 78 -14.16 1.49 -1.09
CA ARG A 78 -13.89 0.55 0.01
C ARG A 78 -13.31 1.22 1.26
N PHE A 79 -13.35 2.56 1.34
CA PHE A 79 -12.84 3.29 2.50
C PHE A 79 -13.42 2.82 3.84
N ALA A 80 -14.73 2.53 3.89
CA ALA A 80 -15.36 1.99 5.09
C ALA A 80 -14.74 0.65 5.56
N GLU A 81 -14.30 -0.20 4.63
CA GLU A 81 -13.62 -1.46 4.97
C GLU A 81 -12.19 -1.21 5.48
N TYR A 82 -11.52 -0.18 4.97
CA TYR A 82 -10.19 0.22 5.46
C TYR A 82 -10.27 0.86 6.84
N ASP A 83 -11.29 1.69 7.09
CA ASP A 83 -11.53 2.28 8.40
C ASP A 83 -11.78 1.19 9.44
N ALA A 84 -12.66 0.22 9.14
CA ALA A 84 -12.90 -0.92 10.01
C ALA A 84 -11.66 -1.80 10.24
N ALA A 85 -10.82 -1.99 9.21
CA ALA A 85 -9.55 -2.70 9.35
C ALA A 85 -8.56 -1.92 10.23
N ALA A 86 -8.50 -0.59 10.07
CA ALA A 86 -7.65 0.28 10.87
C ALA A 86 -8.10 0.31 12.35
N ASP A 87 -9.41 0.36 12.62
CA ASP A 87 -9.97 0.22 13.96
C ASP A 87 -9.50 -1.07 14.63
N LYS A 88 -9.68 -2.21 13.95
CA LYS A 88 -9.23 -3.49 14.47
C LYS A 88 -7.72 -3.52 14.75
N LEU A 89 -6.90 -2.94 13.87
CA LEU A 89 -5.45 -2.90 14.07
C LEU A 89 -5.05 -1.96 15.22
N ARG A 90 -5.80 -0.88 15.47
CA ARG A 90 -5.64 0.00 16.64
C ARG A 90 -5.96 -0.74 17.93
N GLU A 91 -7.09 -1.45 17.97
CA GLU A 91 -7.50 -2.29 19.11
C GLU A 91 -6.46 -3.37 19.42
N MET A 92 -5.82 -3.94 18.39
CA MET A 92 -4.74 -4.92 18.53
C MET A 92 -3.39 -4.30 18.94
N GLY A 93 -3.28 -2.97 19.05
CA GLY A 93 -2.02 -2.28 19.34
C GLY A 93 -0.97 -2.37 18.22
N LEU A 94 -1.40 -2.70 16.99
CA LEU A 94 -0.54 -2.82 15.81
C LEU A 94 -0.40 -1.50 15.05
N LEU A 95 -1.19 -0.49 15.39
CA LEU A 95 -1.05 0.88 14.93
C LEU A 95 -0.78 1.80 16.12
N TYR A 96 0.07 2.80 15.92
CA TYR A 96 0.30 3.87 16.90
C TYR A 96 0.11 5.25 16.25
N PRO A 97 -0.44 6.22 16.99
CA PRO A 97 -0.66 7.57 16.47
C PRO A 97 0.66 8.33 16.40
N CYS A 98 0.82 9.10 15.34
CA CYS A 98 1.96 9.96 15.06
C CYS A 98 1.43 11.36 14.77
N TYR A 99 2.06 12.38 15.34
CA TYR A 99 1.59 13.76 15.30
C TYR A 99 2.57 14.71 14.60
N GLU A 100 3.66 14.16 14.04
CA GLU A 100 4.62 14.96 13.29
C GLU A 100 3.99 15.48 11.99
N THR A 101 4.22 16.75 11.73
CA THR A 101 3.89 17.43 10.48
C THR A 101 4.85 17.05 9.36
N ALA A 102 4.46 17.31 8.11
CA ALA A 102 5.33 17.09 6.95
C ALA A 102 6.68 17.84 7.07
N ASP A 103 6.65 19.08 7.57
CA ASP A 103 7.85 19.91 7.76
C ASP A 103 8.77 19.37 8.87
N GLU A 104 8.20 18.88 9.98
CA GLU A 104 8.96 18.23 11.06
C GLU A 104 9.65 16.95 10.54
N LEU A 105 8.95 16.15 9.73
CA LEU A 105 9.50 14.93 9.11
C LEU A 105 10.60 15.26 8.09
N ASP A 106 10.42 16.29 7.25
CA ASP A 106 11.42 16.72 6.28
C ASP A 106 12.69 17.26 6.98
N ARG A 107 12.52 18.04 8.05
CA ARG A 107 13.64 18.50 8.88
C ARG A 107 14.41 17.34 9.49
N LYS A 108 13.72 16.34 10.07
CA LYS A 108 14.34 15.12 10.60
C LYS A 108 15.14 14.39 9.51
N ARG A 109 14.55 14.22 8.32
CA ARG A 109 15.22 13.62 7.16
C ARG A 109 16.49 14.39 6.76
N LYS A 110 16.43 15.72 6.65
CA LYS A 110 17.59 16.57 6.30
C LYS A 110 18.72 16.46 7.33
N ILE A 111 18.39 16.42 8.62
CA ILE A 111 19.36 16.24 9.72
C ILE A 111 20.02 14.86 9.65
N ALA A 112 19.27 13.79 9.34
CA ALA A 112 19.86 12.46 9.18
C ALA A 112 20.86 12.42 8.01
N LEU A 113 20.46 12.98 6.85
CA LEU A 113 21.30 13.04 5.66
C LEU A 113 22.56 13.87 5.87
N SER A 114 22.47 15.03 6.52
CA SER A 114 23.65 15.87 6.81
C SER A 114 24.66 15.20 7.75
N ARG A 115 24.21 14.19 8.50
CA ARG A 115 25.04 13.35 9.37
C ARG A 115 25.49 12.04 8.71
N GLY A 116 25.24 11.87 7.40
CA GLY A 116 25.57 10.66 6.66
C GLY A 116 24.78 9.42 7.10
N ARG A 117 23.65 9.60 7.78
CA ARG A 117 22.78 8.51 8.25
C ARG A 117 21.63 8.27 7.27
N PRO A 118 21.15 7.02 7.14
CA PRO A 118 19.98 6.75 6.32
C PRO A 118 18.75 7.48 6.89
N PRO A 119 17.87 8.05 6.04
CA PRO A 119 16.71 8.82 6.47
C PRO A 119 15.55 7.91 6.88
N VAL A 120 15.78 7.06 7.88
CA VAL A 120 14.78 6.16 8.47
C VAL A 120 13.94 6.94 9.48
N TYR A 121 12.64 6.68 9.52
CA TYR A 121 11.75 7.26 10.52
C TYR A 121 12.20 6.87 11.92
N ASP A 122 12.35 7.84 12.81
CA ASP A 122 12.96 7.68 14.13
C ASP A 122 12.03 7.03 15.17
N ARG A 123 10.75 6.84 14.84
CA ARG A 123 9.73 6.23 15.72
C ARG A 123 9.54 6.99 17.03
N ALA A 124 9.88 8.28 17.09
CA ALA A 124 9.78 9.10 18.29
C ALA A 124 8.36 9.15 18.87
N ALA A 125 7.33 9.00 18.02
CA ALA A 125 5.94 8.97 18.47
C ALA A 125 5.58 7.79 19.40
N LEU A 126 6.40 6.73 19.46
CA LEU A 126 6.21 5.62 20.42
C LEU A 126 6.46 6.02 21.87
N GLU A 127 7.27 7.05 22.11
CA GLU A 127 7.62 7.55 23.44
C GLU A 127 6.65 8.62 23.95
N LEU A 128 5.63 9.00 23.15
CA LEU A 128 4.63 9.99 23.56
C LEU A 128 3.77 9.44 24.70
N SER A 129 3.72 10.18 25.80
CA SER A 129 2.77 9.92 26.88
C SER A 129 1.34 10.28 26.43
N ASP A 130 0.34 9.81 27.16
CA ASP A 130 -1.06 10.18 26.88
C ASP A 130 -1.33 11.67 27.10
N GLU A 131 -0.57 12.31 28.00
CA GLU A 131 -0.60 13.76 28.21
C GLU A 131 -0.04 14.52 27.00
N ASP A 132 1.08 14.07 26.43
CA ASP A 132 1.66 14.67 25.23
C ASP A 132 0.70 14.57 24.04
N LYS A 133 0.06 13.42 23.86
CA LYS A 133 -0.94 13.20 22.81
C LYS A 133 -2.13 14.15 22.98
N ALA A 134 -2.71 14.21 24.18
CA ALA A 134 -3.84 15.08 24.47
C ALA A 134 -3.52 16.57 24.24
N LYS A 135 -2.30 17.00 24.57
CA LYS A 135 -1.83 18.37 24.29
C LYS A 135 -1.76 18.65 22.78
N LEU A 136 -1.19 17.73 22.00
CA LEU A 136 -1.08 17.88 20.55
C LEU A 136 -2.46 17.92 19.87
N GLU A 137 -3.40 17.11 20.36
CA GLU A 137 -4.79 17.12 19.89
C GLU A 137 -5.52 18.43 20.26
N ALA A 138 -5.28 18.96 21.46
CA ALA A 138 -5.81 20.27 21.88
C ALA A 138 -5.26 21.44 21.05
N GLU A 139 -4.05 21.30 20.48
CA GLU A 139 -3.49 22.23 19.50
C GLU A 139 -4.10 22.08 18.08
N GLY A 140 -5.06 21.15 17.91
CA GLY A 140 -5.74 20.89 16.65
C GLY A 140 -5.01 19.93 15.71
N ARG A 141 -3.98 19.21 16.20
CA ARG A 141 -3.29 18.19 15.40
C ARG A 141 -4.13 16.92 15.33
N THR A 142 -4.36 16.44 14.11
CA THR A 142 -4.94 15.11 13.87
C THR A 142 -3.81 14.08 13.68
N PRO A 143 -3.83 12.94 14.38
CA PRO A 143 -2.80 11.93 14.21
C PRO A 143 -2.89 11.26 12.84
N HIS A 144 -1.74 10.92 12.28
CA HIS A 144 -1.61 9.89 11.26
C HIS A 144 -1.15 8.59 11.90
N TRP A 145 -1.47 7.45 11.29
CA TRP A 145 -1.22 6.14 11.89
C TRP A 145 -0.06 5.43 11.20
N ARG A 146 0.81 4.79 12.00
CA ARG A 146 1.90 3.96 11.51
C ARG A 146 1.80 2.55 12.07
N PHE A 147 2.25 1.58 11.28
CA PHE A 147 2.39 0.19 11.74
C PHE A 147 3.48 0.07 12.79
N LYS A 148 3.13 -0.53 13.93
CA LYS A 148 4.07 -0.98 14.95
C LYS A 148 4.73 -2.28 14.46
N LEU A 149 5.92 -2.14 13.88
CA LEU A 149 6.70 -3.30 13.44
C LEU A 149 7.05 -4.20 14.64
N SER A 150 6.93 -5.51 14.44
CA SER A 150 7.21 -6.54 15.45
C SER A 150 8.66 -6.55 15.92
N GLY A 151 9.60 -6.14 15.06
CA GLY A 151 11.04 -6.18 15.32
C GLY A 151 11.64 -7.59 15.32
N GLY A 152 10.84 -8.59 14.93
CA GLY A 152 11.29 -9.97 14.77
C GLY A 152 11.57 -10.29 13.30
N ARG A 153 12.48 -11.24 13.09
CA ARG A 153 12.81 -11.78 11.78
C ARG A 153 11.57 -12.38 11.11
N VAL A 154 11.35 -12.02 9.85
CA VAL A 154 10.27 -12.55 9.00
C VAL A 154 10.89 -13.31 7.84
N GLU A 155 10.42 -14.53 7.62
CA GLU A 155 10.90 -15.42 6.55
C GLU A 155 9.73 -15.86 5.67
N TRP A 156 9.99 -15.98 4.37
CA TRP A 156 9.03 -16.51 3.41
C TRP A 156 9.75 -17.12 2.20
N THR A 157 9.12 -18.11 1.56
CA THR A 157 9.59 -18.64 0.27
C THR A 157 8.92 -17.88 -0.87
N ASP A 158 9.65 -16.99 -1.52
CA ASP A 158 9.21 -16.28 -2.72
C ASP A 158 9.21 -17.22 -3.92
N LEU A 159 8.13 -17.22 -4.71
CA LEU A 159 7.97 -18.13 -5.85
C LEU A 159 9.01 -17.90 -6.97
N VAL A 160 9.71 -16.76 -6.98
CA VAL A 160 10.74 -16.43 -7.97
C VAL A 160 12.13 -16.43 -7.34
N ARG A 161 12.29 -15.86 -6.15
CA ARG A 161 13.59 -15.67 -5.49
C ARG A 161 13.97 -16.80 -4.51
N GLY A 162 13.06 -17.74 -4.23
CA GLY A 162 13.27 -18.78 -3.23
C GLY A 162 13.17 -18.23 -1.82
N ASP A 163 13.88 -18.84 -0.86
CA ASP A 163 13.80 -18.44 0.54
C ASP A 163 14.35 -17.02 0.76
N GLN A 164 13.53 -16.17 1.39
CA GLN A 164 13.84 -14.78 1.70
C GLN A 164 13.65 -14.53 3.20
N SER A 165 14.39 -13.56 3.74
CA SER A 165 14.26 -13.11 5.12
C SER A 165 14.51 -11.62 5.25
N ILE A 166 13.78 -10.97 6.16
CA ILE A 166 14.06 -9.60 6.63
C ILE A 166 14.18 -9.64 8.15
N ASP A 167 15.22 -8.99 8.66
CA ASP A 167 15.44 -8.77 10.10
C ASP A 167 14.82 -7.43 10.55
#